data_AF-A0A8R7UVN8-F1
#
_entry.id   AF-A0A8R7UVN8-F1
#
_cell.length_a   1.000
_cell.length_b   1.000
_cell.length_c   1.000
_cell.angle_alpha   90.00
_cell.angle_beta   90.00
_cell.angle_gamma   90.00
#
_symmetry.space_group_name_H-M   'P 1'
#
loop_
_entity.id
_entity.type
_entity.pdbx_description
1 polymer ?
#
loop_
_entity_poly.entity_id
_entity_poly.type
_entity_poly.pdbx_seq_one_letter_code
_entity_poly.pdbx_strand_id
1 'polypeptide(L)' 'MIWKMWAPPKCKFFAWLILQNRVWTADRLARRGWPNCGLCPLCKQVQESAVHLLFQCRFSAQV' A
#
# COMPACT_ATOMS: atom_id res chain seq x y z
N MET A 1 2.88 -14.80 -10.94
CA MET A 1 3.94 -14.04 -11.64
C MET A 1 4.98 -13.41 -10.71
N ILE A 2 4.66 -12.98 -9.48
CA ILE A 2 5.62 -12.38 -8.51
C ILE A 2 6.84 -13.28 -8.22
N TRP A 3 6.63 -14.59 -8.11
CA TRP A 3 7.71 -15.54 -7.78
C TRP A 3 8.69 -15.79 -8.94
N LYS A 4 8.26 -15.56 -10.19
CA LYS A 4 9.07 -15.71 -11.40
C LYS A 4 10.00 -14.51 -11.65
N MET A 5 9.68 -13.32 -11.13
CA MET A 5 10.50 -12.12 -11.29
C MET A 5 11.78 -12.22 -10.44
N TRP A 6 12.91 -11.71 -10.93
CA TRP A 6 14.10 -11.57 -10.10
C TRP A 6 13.93 -10.35 -9.19
N ALA A 7 13.74 -10.61 -7.91
CA ALA A 7 13.56 -9.60 -6.88
C ALA A 7 14.01 -10.18 -5.54
N PRO A 8 14.52 -9.36 -4.60
CA PRO A 8 14.86 -9.83 -3.28
C PRO A 8 13.65 -10.52 -2.62
N PRO A 9 13.86 -11.61 -1.85
CA PRO A 9 12.76 -12.34 -1.23
C PRO A 9 11.88 -11.46 -0.33
N LYS A 10 12.46 -10.43 0.29
CA LYS A 10 11.73 -9.40 1.06
C LYS A 10 10.74 -8.63 0.18
N CYS A 11 11.14 -8.21 -1.02
CA CYS A 11 10.30 -7.49 -1.96
C CYS A 11 9.20 -8.39 -2.54
N LYS A 12 9.49 -9.66 -2.81
CA LYS A 12 8.49 -10.64 -3.27
C LYS A 12 7.43 -10.89 -2.21
N PHE A 13 7.83 -11.07 -0.96
CA PHE A 13 6.92 -11.26 0.16
C PHE A 13 6.03 -10.03 0.36
N PHE A 14 6.60 -8.84 0.30
CA PHE A 14 5.86 -7.59 0.38
C PHE A 14 4.86 -7.41 -0.77
N ALA A 15 5.29 -7.62 -2.02
CA ALA A 15 4.41 -7.61 -3.21
C ALA A 15 3.27 -8.62 -3.12
N TRP A 16 3.55 -9.82 -2.59
CA TRP A 16 2.54 -10.85 -2.35
C TRP A 16 1.53 -10.41 -1.28
N LEU A 17 1.97 -9.79 -0.19
CA LEU A 17 1.08 -9.22 0.83
C LEU A 17 0.20 -8.09 0.27
N ILE A 18 0.75 -7.22 -0.58
CA ILE A 18 0.01 -6.15 -1.25
C ILE A 18 -1.09 -6.72 -2.13
N LEU A 19 -0.77 -7.76 -2.93
CA LEU A 19 -1.75 -8.42 -3.79
C LEU A 19 -2.88 -9.10 -3.00
N GLN A 20 -2.56 -9.64 -1.82
CA GLN A 20 -3.59 -10.15 -0.92
C GLN A 20 -4.33 -9.05 -0.14
N ASN A 21 -4.04 -7.78 -0.45
CA ASN A 21 -4.46 -6.61 0.30
C ASN A 21 -4.11 -6.67 1.79
N ARG A 22 -3.26 -7.60 2.25
CA ARG A 22 -3.00 -7.90 3.68
C ARG A 22 -2.16 -6.84 4.37
N VAL A 23 -1.69 -5.84 3.63
CA VAL A 23 -0.95 -4.71 4.19
C VAL A 23 -1.90 -3.85 5.02
N TRP A 24 -1.45 -3.48 6.21
CA TRP A 24 -2.13 -2.54 7.08
C TRP A 24 -2.15 -1.18 6.40
N THR A 25 -3.30 -0.84 5.84
CA THR A 25 -3.57 0.42 5.15
C THR A 25 -4.84 1.04 5.70
N ALA A 26 -4.96 2.36 5.58
CA ALA A 26 -6.08 3.10 6.15
C ALA A 26 -7.44 2.56 5.72
N ASP A 27 -7.57 2.14 4.45
CA ASP A 27 -8.78 1.50 3.94
C ASP A 27 -9.19 0.27 4.76
N ARG A 28 -8.22 -0.58 5.14
CA ARG A 28 -8.48 -1.81 5.90
C ARG A 28 -8.77 -1.52 7.37
N LEU A 29 -8.15 -0.49 7.95
CA LEU A 29 -8.49 0.00 9.30
C LEU A 29 -9.91 0.61 9.32
N ALA A 30 -10.26 1.42 8.31
CA ALA A 30 -11.57 2.04 8.18
C ALA A 30 -12.68 0.98 8.05
N ARG A 31 -12.45 -0.09 7.27
CA ARG A 31 -13.38 -1.24 7.19
C ARG A 31 -13.57 -2.00 8.51
N ARG A 32 -12.63 -1.87 9.46
CA ARG A 32 -12.74 -2.44 10.81
C ARG A 32 -13.28 -1.46 11.85
N GLY A 33 -13.70 -0.26 11.43
CA GLY A 33 -14.20 0.77 12.33
C GLY A 33 -13.13 1.42 13.20
N TRP A 34 -11.85 1.28 12.84
CA TRP A 34 -10.78 1.97 13.55
C TRP A 34 -10.74 3.44 13.13
N PRO A 35 -10.63 4.39 14.08
CA PRO A 35 -10.50 5.80 13.76
C PRO A 35 -9.17 6.01 13.06
N ASN A 36 -9.25 6.35 11.78
CA ASN A 36 -8.09 6.70 11.00
C ASN A 36 -8.44 7.85 10.07
N CYS A 37 -7.47 8.73 9.85
CA CYS A 37 -7.51 9.65 8.73
C CYS A 37 -7.42 8.78 7.48
N GLY A 38 -8.57 8.49 6.84
CA GLY A 38 -8.63 7.65 5.64
C GLY A 38 -7.75 8.14 4.47
N LEU A 39 -7.14 9.31 4.60
CA LEU A 39 -6.25 9.95 3.64
C LEU A 39 -4.81 9.44 3.81
N CYS A 40 -4.10 9.28 2.70
CA CYS A 40 -2.69 8.93 2.70
C CYS A 40 -1.87 9.99 3.45
N PRO A 41 -1.02 9.62 4.42
CA PRO A 41 -0.26 10.58 5.23
C PRO A 41 0.77 11.38 4.42
N LEU A 42 1.17 10.86 3.25
CA LEU A 42 2.15 11.49 2.37
C LEU A 42 1.52 12.59 1.50
N CYS A 43 0.47 12.25 0.73
CA CYS A 43 -0.16 13.20 -0.18
C CYS A 43 -1.36 13.94 0.44
N LYS A 44 -1.94 13.42 1.52
CA LYS A 44 -3.14 13.92 2.24
C LYS A 44 -4.36 14.24 1.35
N GLN A 45 -4.36 13.80 0.10
CA GLN A 45 -5.38 14.13 -0.89
C GLN A 45 -6.26 12.94 -1.28
N VAL A 46 -5.70 11.73 -1.27
CA VAL A 46 -6.39 10.51 -1.73
C VAL A 46 -6.42 9.48 -0.60
N GLN A 47 -7.43 8.60 -0.63
CA GLN A 47 -7.55 7.52 0.33
C GLN A 47 -6.30 6.62 0.34
N GLU A 48 -5.79 6.29 1.52
CA GLU A 48 -4.61 5.43 1.64
C GLU A 48 -4.96 3.99 1.27
N SER A 49 -4.42 3.53 0.15
CA SER A 49 -4.41 2.14 -0.26
C SER A 49 -2.98 1.69 -0.56
N ALA A 50 -2.70 0.39 -0.50
CA ALA A 50 -1.37 -0.14 -0.77
C ALA A 50 -0.91 0.20 -2.20
N VAL A 51 -1.85 0.19 -3.15
CA VAL A 51 -1.60 0.60 -4.54
C VAL A 51 -1.33 2.09 -4.62
N HIS A 52 -2.10 2.93 -3.91
CA HIS A 52 -1.86 4.36 -3.89
C HIS A 52 -0.48 4.66 -3.30
N LEU A 53 -0.16 4.15 -2.12
CA LEU A 53 1.08 4.43 -1.42
C LEU A 53 2.34 4.05 -2.23
N LEU A 54 2.26 3.01 -3.06
CA LEU A 54 3.40 2.49 -3.82
C LEU A 54 3.47 2.96 -5.28
N PHE A 55 2.32 3.15 -5.93
CA PHE A 55 2.27 3.37 -7.38
C PHE A 55 1.54 4.66 -7.80
N GLN A 56 0.62 5.19 -6.99
CA GLN A 56 -0.20 6.36 -7.39
C GLN A 56 0.04 7.60 -6.54
N CYS A 57 0.78 7.49 -5.44
CA CYS A 57 1.09 8.60 -4.58
C CYS A 57 2.13 9.47 -5.27
N ARG A 58 1.78 10.74 -5.51
CA ARG A 58 2.69 11.73 -6.07
C ARG A 58 4.01 11.82 -5.31
N PHE A 59 3.95 11.71 -3.98
CA PHE A 59 5.13 11.80 -3.14
C PHE A 59 6.06 10.60 -3.34
N SER A 60 5.51 9.38 -3.35
CA SER A 60 6.29 8.16 -3.59
C SER A 60 6.81 8.07 -5.03
N ALA A 61 6.10 8.67 -6.00
CA ALA A 61 6.54 8.73 -7.40
C ALA A 61 7.67 9.76 -7.65
N GLN A 62 7.91 10.67 -6.70
CA GLN A 62 8.95 11.70 -6.78
C GLN A 62 10.26 11.31 -6.07
N VAL A 63 10.34 10.12 -5.46
CA VAL A 63 11.50 9.58 -4.74
C VAL A 63 12.17 8.46 -5.52
#